data_AF-A0A5R2N8V6-F1
#
_entry.id   AF-A0A5R2N8V6-F1
#
_cell.length_a   1.000
_cell.length_b   1.000
_cell.length_c   1.000
_cell.angle_alpha   90.00
_cell.angle_beta   90.00
_cell.angle_gamma   90.00
#
_symmetry.space_group_name_H-M   'P 1'
#
loop_
_entity.id
_entity.type
_entity.pdbx_description
1 polymer ?
#
loop_
_entity_poly.entity_id
_entity_poly.type
_entity_poly.pdbx_seq_one_letter_code
_entity_poly.pdbx_strand_id
1 'polypeptide(L)'
;MHILTTTSASLDDLAEPVDLRQTPADIVALSFTDSDLAGLAAAWKADADRLPSMRLAALRDLRHPMSVDLWIDSVARHAKVILVRILGGNDWWRYGCDQLAVIARERGIKLALLPGESHDEDLRLIEASTLPRAELDGLLGYFREGGPANMSALVRRLAGL
;
A
#
# COMPACT_ATOMS: atom_id res chain seq x y z
N MET A 1 7.35 -16.14 46.22
CA MET A 1 7.28 -16.43 44.77
C MET A 1 6.00 -15.79 44.26
N HIS A 2 6.09 -14.63 43.60
CA HIS A 2 4.95 -14.03 42.89
C HIS A 2 5.17 -14.26 41.40
N ILE A 3 4.33 -15.09 40.79
CA ILE A 3 4.19 -15.11 39.33
C ILE A 3 3.24 -13.96 39.00
N LEU A 4 3.77 -12.92 38.38
CA LEU A 4 2.96 -11.88 37.73
C LEU A 4 2.70 -12.34 36.30
N THR A 5 1.59 -13.07 36.11
CA THR A 5 0.97 -13.21 34.80
C THR A 5 0.15 -11.97 34.56
N THR A 6 0.74 -10.97 33.90
CA THR A 6 -0.02 -9.86 33.32
C THR A 6 0.22 -9.87 31.83
N THR A 7 -0.69 -10.55 31.14
CA THR A 7 -0.99 -10.35 29.73
C THR A 7 -1.37 -8.89 29.53
N SER A 8 -0.40 -8.01 29.30
CA SER A 8 -0.70 -6.78 28.57
C SER A 8 -0.66 -7.16 27.10
N ALA A 9 -1.77 -7.71 26.60
CA ALA A 9 -2.18 -7.40 25.24
C ALA A 9 -2.10 -5.87 25.18
N SER A 10 -1.09 -5.37 24.47
CA SER A 10 -0.91 -3.95 24.26
C SER A 10 -2.23 -3.39 23.76
N LEU A 11 -2.51 -2.15 24.13
CA LEU A 11 -3.60 -1.37 23.58
C LEU A 11 -3.45 -1.30 22.05
N ASP A 12 -3.88 -2.34 21.35
CA ASP A 12 -4.40 -2.25 20.01
C ASP A 12 -5.68 -1.45 20.18
N ASP A 13 -5.52 -0.13 20.11
CA ASP A 13 -6.61 0.81 19.89
C ASP A 13 -7.62 0.13 18.96
N LEU A 14 -8.83 -0.09 19.49
CA LEU A 14 -9.99 -0.52 18.73
C LEU A 14 -10.28 0.59 17.72
N ALA A 15 -9.49 0.66 16.65
CA ALA A 15 -9.72 1.57 15.55
C ALA A 15 -11.13 1.26 15.06
N GLU A 16 -12.04 2.21 15.20
CA GLU A 16 -13.39 2.01 14.72
C GLU A 16 -13.33 1.71 13.22
N PRO A 17 -14.15 0.79 12.73
CA PRO A 17 -14.21 0.50 11.31
C PRO A 17 -14.64 1.76 10.55
N VAL A 18 -13.95 2.04 9.45
CA VAL A 18 -14.18 3.17 8.57
C VAL A 18 -14.46 2.64 7.17
N ASP A 19 -15.55 3.11 6.57
CA ASP A 19 -15.78 2.98 5.14
C ASP A 19 -15.27 4.24 4.43
N LEU A 20 -14.20 4.08 3.64
CA LEU A 20 -13.62 5.19 2.88
C LEU A 20 -14.54 5.71 1.78
N ARG A 21 -15.52 4.92 1.33
CA ARG A 21 -16.46 5.24 0.24
C ARG A 21 -15.77 5.77 -1.02
N GLN A 22 -14.56 5.28 -1.29
CA GLN A 22 -13.82 5.58 -2.51
C GLN A 22 -14.46 4.84 -3.69
N THR A 23 -14.44 5.45 -4.87
CA THR A 23 -14.80 4.75 -6.10
C THR A 23 -13.60 3.94 -6.63
N PRO A 24 -13.83 2.85 -7.40
CA PRO A 24 -12.77 2.14 -8.12
C PRO A 24 -11.86 3.04 -8.97
N ALA A 25 -10.64 2.56 -9.23
CA ALA A 25 -9.68 3.12 -10.18
C ALA A 25 -8.71 2.05 -10.71
N ASP A 26 -8.06 2.33 -11.85
CA ASP A 26 -7.10 1.42 -12.48
C ASP A 26 -5.82 1.26 -11.64
N ILE A 27 -5.35 2.35 -11.05
CA ILE A 27 -4.17 2.39 -10.16
C ILE A 27 -4.63 2.80 -8.77
N VAL A 28 -4.16 2.06 -7.77
CA VAL A 28 -4.45 2.35 -6.39
C VAL A 28 -3.13 2.38 -5.61
N ALA A 29 -2.90 3.44 -4.82
CA ALA A 29 -1.71 3.54 -4.00
C ALA A 29 -2.02 3.89 -2.54
N LEU A 30 -1.27 3.28 -1.63
CA LEU A 30 -1.47 3.39 -0.20
C LEU A 30 -0.15 3.70 0.50
N SER A 31 -0.19 4.54 1.53
CA SER A 31 0.96 4.79 2.40
C SER A 31 0.51 5.18 3.81
N PHE A 32 1.39 4.96 4.80
CA PHE A 32 1.25 5.57 6.13
C PHE A 32 1.68 7.05 6.15
N THR A 33 2.46 7.51 5.16
CA THR A 33 2.96 8.90 5.13
C THR A 33 2.16 9.79 4.20
N ASP A 34 1.82 10.98 4.69
CA ASP A 34 1.18 12.01 3.87
C ASP A 34 2.13 12.53 2.77
N SER A 35 3.45 12.45 2.97
CA SER A 35 4.44 12.84 1.97
C SER A 35 4.42 11.94 0.73
N ASP A 36 4.32 10.62 0.91
CA ASP A 36 4.21 9.68 -0.22
C ASP A 36 2.92 9.97 -1.01
N LEU A 37 1.80 10.10 -0.29
CA LEU A 37 0.49 10.36 -0.89
C LEU A 37 0.47 11.71 -1.62
N ALA A 38 1.03 12.76 -1.03
CA ALA A 38 1.11 14.08 -1.65
C ALA A 38 2.01 14.06 -2.90
N GLY A 39 3.14 13.35 -2.85
CA GLY A 39 4.05 13.18 -4.00
C GLY A 39 3.37 12.47 -5.17
N LEU A 40 2.68 11.36 -4.91
CA LEU A 40 1.91 10.61 -5.90
C LEU A 40 0.75 11.44 -6.47
N ALA A 41 0.03 12.16 -5.62
CA ALA A 41 -1.08 13.03 -6.04
C ALA A 41 -0.60 14.14 -6.98
N ALA A 42 0.49 14.81 -6.63
CA ALA A 42 1.08 15.87 -7.45
C ALA A 42 1.57 15.33 -8.81
N ALA A 43 2.26 14.19 -8.79
CA ALA A 43 2.76 13.52 -10.00
C ALA A 43 1.62 13.08 -10.93
N TRP A 44 0.57 12.45 -10.40
CA TRP A 44 -0.57 12.03 -11.19
C TRP A 44 -1.33 13.23 -11.77
N LYS A 45 -1.58 14.27 -10.96
CA LYS A 45 -2.30 15.47 -11.38
C LYS A 45 -1.60 16.20 -12.54
N ALA A 46 -0.28 16.14 -12.62
CA ALA A 46 0.49 16.78 -13.68
C ALA A 46 0.27 16.18 -15.08
N ASP A 47 -0.24 14.94 -15.18
CA ASP A 47 -0.44 14.22 -16.45
C ASP A 47 -1.76 13.42 -16.46
N ALA A 48 -2.76 13.88 -15.69
CA ALA A 48 -3.98 13.13 -15.41
C ALA A 48 -4.82 12.79 -16.66
N ASP A 49 -4.73 13.61 -17.71
CA ASP A 49 -5.45 13.38 -18.97
C ASP A 49 -4.87 12.20 -19.78
N ARG A 50 -3.64 11.77 -19.45
CA ARG A 50 -2.93 10.68 -20.15
C ARG A 50 -2.68 9.47 -19.28
N LEU A 51 -2.86 9.59 -17.97
CA LEU A 51 -2.65 8.53 -17.02
C LEU A 51 -3.95 7.77 -16.73
N PRO A 52 -3.87 6.47 -16.40
CA PRO A 52 -5.02 5.74 -15.87
C PRO A 52 -5.59 6.40 -14.62
N SER A 53 -6.85 6.10 -14.32
CA SER A 53 -7.49 6.59 -13.11
C SER A 53 -6.71 6.16 -11.86
N MET A 54 -6.56 7.05 -10.88
CA MET A 54 -5.81 6.77 -9.66
C MET A 54 -6.63 7.06 -8.39
N ARG A 55 -6.48 6.21 -7.36
CA ARG A 55 -6.93 6.49 -5.99
C ARG A 55 -5.79 6.34 -5.00
N LEU A 56 -5.81 7.21 -4.00
CA LEU A 56 -4.85 7.23 -2.91
C LEU A 56 -5.58 6.98 -1.61
N ALA A 57 -5.07 6.10 -0.75
CA ALA A 57 -5.64 5.86 0.58
C ALA A 57 -4.55 5.92 1.65
N ALA A 58 -4.86 6.55 2.79
CA ALA A 58 -3.97 6.53 3.93
C ALA A 58 -4.16 5.23 4.71
N LEU A 59 -3.08 4.47 4.93
CA LEU A 59 -3.15 3.19 5.65
C LEU A 59 -3.66 3.32 7.08
N ARG A 60 -3.49 4.50 7.70
CA ARG A 60 -4.05 4.81 9.03
C ARG A 60 -5.58 4.66 9.09
N ASP A 61 -6.28 4.87 7.98
CA ASP A 61 -7.75 4.76 7.90
C ASP A 61 -8.19 3.31 7.61
N LEU A 62 -7.24 2.42 7.30
CA LEU A 62 -7.46 1.00 6.99
C LEU A 62 -6.83 0.08 8.04
N ARG A 63 -6.74 0.51 9.31
CA ARG A 63 -6.17 -0.31 10.39
C ARG A 63 -7.09 -1.43 10.85
N HIS A 64 -8.40 -1.20 10.84
CA HIS A 64 -9.37 -2.21 11.26
C HIS A 64 -9.63 -3.21 10.11
N PRO A 65 -9.62 -4.54 10.37
CA PRO A 65 -9.85 -5.57 9.35
C PRO A 65 -11.10 -5.34 8.49
N MET A 66 -12.22 -4.95 9.12
CA MET A 66 -13.45 -4.63 8.38
C MET A 66 -13.30 -3.44 7.43
N SER A 67 -12.51 -2.41 7.77
CA SER A 67 -12.23 -1.29 6.84
C SER A 67 -11.47 -1.80 5.61
N VAL A 68 -10.51 -2.70 5.83
CA VAL A 68 -9.73 -3.34 4.76
C VAL A 68 -10.66 -4.15 3.86
N ASP A 69 -11.53 -4.98 4.41
CA ASP A 69 -12.46 -5.82 3.64
C ASP A 69 -13.42 -4.97 2.79
N LEU A 70 -14.05 -3.95 3.40
CA LEU A 70 -14.95 -3.03 2.69
C LEU A 70 -14.23 -2.31 1.54
N TRP A 71 -13.01 -1.86 1.79
CA TRP A 71 -12.20 -1.17 0.78
C TRP A 71 -11.69 -2.11 -0.32
N ILE A 72 -11.35 -3.37 0.02
CA ILE A 72 -10.99 -4.37 -0.98
C ILE A 72 -12.17 -4.67 -1.89
N ASP A 73 -13.37 -4.84 -1.34
CA ASP A 73 -14.56 -5.12 -2.12
C ASP A 73 -14.98 -3.94 -3.00
N SER A 74 -14.92 -2.72 -2.47
CA SER A 74 -15.36 -1.53 -3.22
C SER A 74 -14.31 -0.98 -4.18
N VAL A 75 -13.01 -1.21 -3.94
CA VAL A 75 -11.92 -0.55 -4.69
C VAL A 75 -10.86 -1.53 -5.15
N ALA A 76 -10.18 -2.21 -4.23
CA ALA A 76 -8.93 -2.91 -4.55
C ALA A 76 -9.13 -4.04 -5.58
N ARG A 77 -10.23 -4.80 -5.47
CA ARG A 77 -10.55 -5.91 -6.39
C ARG A 77 -10.83 -5.47 -7.84
N HIS A 78 -10.94 -4.17 -8.08
CA HIS A 78 -11.17 -3.56 -9.40
C HIS A 78 -9.91 -2.94 -10.00
N ALA A 79 -8.84 -2.80 -9.21
CA ALA A 79 -7.59 -2.21 -9.67
C ALA A 79 -6.82 -3.16 -10.60
N LYS A 80 -6.02 -2.58 -11.49
CA LYS A 80 -5.02 -3.29 -12.31
C LYS A 80 -3.67 -3.30 -11.61
N VAL A 81 -3.34 -2.21 -10.92
CA VAL A 81 -2.09 -2.01 -10.20
C VAL A 81 -2.37 -1.50 -8.79
N ILE A 82 -1.76 -2.14 -7.80
CA ILE A 82 -1.82 -1.72 -6.39
C ILE A 82 -0.39 -1.53 -5.89
N LEU A 83 -0.10 -0.36 -5.36
CA LEU A 83 1.16 -0.02 -4.69
C LEU A 83 0.89 0.27 -3.21
N VAL A 84 1.59 -0.39 -2.29
CA VAL A 84 1.46 -0.14 -0.85
C VAL A 84 2.84 0.15 -0.26
N ARG A 85 2.98 1.31 0.35
CA ARG A 85 4.17 1.74 1.10
C ARG A 85 3.95 1.55 2.60
N ILE A 86 4.62 0.55 3.17
CA ILE A 86 4.45 0.14 4.55
C ILE A 86 5.70 0.51 5.34
N LEU A 87 5.76 1.76 5.80
CA LEU A 87 6.84 2.19 6.70
C LEU A 87 6.76 1.39 8.00
N GLY A 88 7.82 0.64 8.30
CA GLY A 88 7.88 -0.28 9.44
C GLY A 88 7.76 -1.77 9.08
N GLY A 89 7.45 -2.09 7.81
CA GLY A 89 7.39 -3.48 7.33
C GLY A 89 6.07 -4.18 7.59
N ASN A 90 5.98 -5.44 7.18
CA ASN A 90 4.75 -6.23 7.11
C ASN A 90 3.94 -6.27 8.42
N ASP A 91 4.60 -6.24 9.58
CA ASP A 91 3.91 -6.33 10.87
C ASP A 91 2.99 -5.13 11.17
N TRP A 92 3.21 -3.99 10.52
CA TRP A 92 2.38 -2.79 10.72
C TRP A 92 1.02 -2.85 10.04
N TRP A 93 0.85 -3.73 9.03
CA TRP A 93 -0.40 -3.84 8.28
C TRP A 93 -0.62 -5.25 7.71
N ARG A 94 -0.26 -6.27 8.50
CA ARG A 94 -0.20 -7.68 8.10
C ARG A 94 -1.50 -8.19 7.47
N TYR A 95 -2.64 -7.91 8.10
CA TYR A 95 -3.94 -8.35 7.60
C TYR A 95 -4.21 -7.84 6.18
N GLY A 96 -3.94 -6.55 5.93
CA GLY A 96 -4.13 -5.97 4.61
C GLY A 96 -3.14 -6.49 3.57
N CYS A 97 -1.88 -6.75 3.94
CA CYS A 97 -0.94 -7.45 3.07
C CYS A 97 -1.48 -8.83 2.65
N ASP A 98 -1.91 -9.63 3.62
CA ASP A 98 -2.39 -10.99 3.40
C ASP A 98 -3.63 -10.98 2.47
N GLN A 99 -4.62 -10.12 2.74
CA GLN A 99 -5.83 -10.00 1.91
C GLN A 99 -5.53 -9.48 0.50
N LEU A 100 -4.66 -8.46 0.37
CA LEU A 100 -4.26 -7.95 -0.94
C LEU A 100 -3.52 -9.00 -1.76
N ALA A 101 -2.66 -9.80 -1.11
CA ALA A 101 -1.90 -10.85 -1.78
C ALA A 101 -2.82 -11.96 -2.32
N VAL A 102 -3.89 -12.30 -1.59
CA VAL A 102 -4.92 -13.25 -2.06
C VAL A 102 -5.64 -12.69 -3.28
N ILE A 103 -6.28 -11.52 -3.14
CA ILE A 103 -7.11 -10.96 -4.21
C ILE A 103 -6.29 -10.62 -5.46
N ALA A 104 -5.04 -10.19 -5.29
CA ALA A 104 -4.16 -9.88 -6.41
C ALA A 104 -3.82 -11.13 -7.24
N ARG A 105 -3.57 -12.26 -6.59
CA ARG A 105 -3.31 -13.53 -7.30
C ARG A 105 -4.57 -14.06 -7.99
N GLU A 106 -5.71 -14.00 -7.32
CA GLU A 106 -7.00 -14.43 -7.88
C GLU A 106 -7.40 -13.63 -9.12
N ARG A 107 -7.08 -12.34 -9.15
CA ARG A 107 -7.51 -11.41 -10.21
C ARG A 107 -6.41 -11.01 -11.18
N GLY A 108 -5.18 -11.46 -10.98
CA GLY A 108 -4.03 -11.08 -11.80
C GLY A 108 -3.62 -9.60 -11.65
N ILE A 109 -3.88 -8.99 -10.49
CA ILE A 109 -3.51 -7.61 -10.19
C ILE A 109 -2.00 -7.52 -9.97
N LYS A 110 -1.37 -6.46 -10.50
CA LYS A 110 0.03 -6.13 -10.23
C LYS A 110 0.14 -5.50 -8.85
N LEU A 111 0.63 -6.25 -7.88
CA LEU A 111 0.76 -5.84 -6.48
C LEU A 111 2.23 -5.60 -6.15
N ALA A 112 2.54 -4.37 -5.73
CA ALA A 112 3.81 -3.98 -5.11
C ALA A 112 3.58 -3.64 -3.64
N LEU A 113 4.07 -4.50 -2.74
CA LEU A 113 4.19 -4.20 -1.32
C LEU A 113 5.64 -3.80 -1.04
N LEU A 114 5.84 -2.54 -0.63
CA LEU A 114 7.17 -1.96 -0.46
C LEU A 114 7.43 -1.57 1.01
N PRO A 115 8.61 -1.89 1.57
CA PRO A 115 8.99 -1.46 2.91
C PRO A 115 9.32 0.04 2.95
N GLY A 116 9.59 0.54 4.16
CA GLY A 116 10.19 1.86 4.37
C GLY A 116 11.69 1.94 4.05
N GLU A 117 12.28 3.09 4.36
CA GLU A 117 13.69 3.38 4.00
C GLU A 117 14.72 2.71 4.90
N SER A 118 14.37 2.40 6.15
CA SER A 118 15.30 2.01 7.20
C SER A 118 15.49 0.50 7.39
N HIS A 119 14.84 -0.34 6.60
CA HIS A 119 15.02 -1.79 6.66
C HIS A 119 15.45 -2.34 5.29
N ASP A 120 16.61 -3.01 5.30
CA ASP A 120 16.96 -3.97 4.28
C ASP A 120 15.89 -5.08 4.24
N GLU A 121 15.43 -5.36 3.02
CA GLU A 121 14.58 -6.48 2.57
C GLU A 121 13.58 -7.06 3.59
N ASP A 122 12.32 -6.58 3.57
CA ASP A 122 11.21 -7.36 4.16
C ASP A 122 10.78 -8.45 3.19
N LEU A 123 11.34 -9.66 3.35
CA LEU A 123 11.04 -10.82 2.51
C LEU A 123 9.55 -11.15 2.46
N ARG A 124 8.79 -10.87 3.52
CA ARG A 124 7.35 -11.15 3.57
C ARG A 124 6.58 -10.26 2.61
N LEU A 125 6.97 -8.98 2.50
CA LEU A 125 6.39 -8.06 1.52
C LEU A 125 6.73 -8.47 0.08
N ILE A 126 7.97 -8.94 -0.13
CA ILE A 126 8.42 -9.43 -1.44
C ILE A 126 7.62 -10.67 -1.85
N GLU A 127 7.49 -11.66 -0.96
CA GLU A 127 6.75 -12.90 -1.21
C GLU A 127 5.24 -12.66 -1.39
N ALA A 128 4.67 -11.70 -0.66
CA ALA A 128 3.26 -11.33 -0.76
C ALA A 128 2.95 -10.52 -2.04
N SER A 129 3.93 -9.81 -2.60
CA SER A 129 3.80 -9.08 -3.87
C SER A 129 3.60 -10.02 -5.06
N THR A 130 3.00 -9.53 -6.14
CA THR A 130 2.85 -10.29 -7.40
C THR A 130 3.80 -9.80 -8.51
N LEU A 131 4.47 -8.67 -8.30
CA LEU A 131 5.50 -8.16 -9.20
C LEU A 131 6.86 -8.83 -8.94
N PRO A 132 7.70 -9.01 -9.98
CA PRO A 132 9.05 -9.53 -9.82
C PRO A 132 9.90 -8.65 -8.91
N ARG A 133 10.86 -9.25 -8.19
CA ARG A 133 11.76 -8.55 -7.25
C ARG A 133 12.42 -7.30 -7.86
N ALA A 134 12.95 -7.41 -9.08
CA ALA A 134 13.60 -6.28 -9.77
C ALA A 134 12.65 -5.09 -9.99
N GLU A 135 11.35 -5.36 -10.20
CA GLU A 135 10.35 -4.31 -10.32
C GLU A 135 10.10 -3.63 -8.96
N LEU A 136 9.98 -4.43 -7.89
CA LEU A 136 9.81 -3.90 -6.54
C LEU A 136 10.99 -3.01 -6.13
N ASP A 137 12.22 -3.43 -6.43
CA ASP A 137 13.43 -2.65 -6.16
C ASP A 137 13.44 -1.34 -6.95
N GLY A 138 13.04 -1.38 -8.22
CA GLY A 138 12.93 -0.19 -9.07
C GLY A 138 11.88 0.80 -8.55
N LEU A 139 10.69 0.31 -8.16
CA LEU A 139 9.63 1.13 -7.58
C LEU A 139 10.07 1.74 -6.24
N LEU A 140 10.74 0.96 -5.39
CA LEU A 140 11.31 1.42 -4.12
C LEU A 140 12.39 2.48 -4.33
N GLY A 141 13.19 2.38 -5.40
CA GLY A 141 14.20 3.36 -5.77
C GLY A 141 13.65 4.77 -5.96
N TYR A 142 12.47 4.92 -6.60
CA TYR A 142 11.85 6.24 -6.76
C TYR A 142 11.50 6.92 -5.44
N PHE A 143 11.09 6.15 -4.42
CA PHE A 143 10.83 6.70 -3.09
C PHE A 143 12.11 7.11 -2.38
N ARG A 144 13.16 6.28 -2.45
CA ARG A 144 14.46 6.56 -1.83
C ARG A 144 15.13 7.81 -2.40
N GLU A 145 15.08 7.99 -3.71
CA GLU A 145 15.62 9.20 -4.35
C GLU A 145 14.71 10.41 -4.14
N GLY A 146 13.40 10.19 -4.06
CA GLY A 146 12.41 11.22 -3.76
C GLY A 146 12.32 12.35 -4.79
N GLY A 147 11.50 13.35 -4.50
CA GLY A 147 11.35 14.55 -5.33
C GLY A 147 10.44 14.41 -6.56
N PRO A 148 10.05 15.54 -7.18
CA PRO A 148 8.96 15.58 -8.16
C PRO A 148 9.23 14.77 -9.44
N ALA A 149 10.48 14.75 -9.91
CA ALA A 149 10.86 14.02 -11.12
C ALA A 149 10.72 12.50 -10.92
N ASN A 150 11.18 11.98 -9.78
CA ASN A 150 11.07 10.57 -9.44
C ASN A 150 9.63 10.15 -9.18
N MET A 151 8.82 10.98 -8.51
CA MET A 151 7.38 10.70 -8.34
C MET A 151 6.64 10.67 -9.69
N SER A 152 6.99 11.57 -10.61
CA SER A 152 6.42 11.57 -11.97
C SER A 152 6.82 10.31 -12.76
N ALA A 153 8.09 9.90 -12.66
CA ALA A 153 8.57 8.67 -13.28
C ALA A 153 7.91 7.42 -12.68
N LEU A 154 7.74 7.37 -11.36
CA LEU A 154 7.04 6.32 -10.64
C LEU A 154 5.60 6.16 -11.14
N VAL A 155 4.82 7.25 -11.18
CA VAL A 155 3.42 7.18 -11.63
C VAL A 155 3.32 6.71 -13.08
N ARG A 156 4.22 7.18 -13.97
CA ARG A 156 4.28 6.67 -15.35
C ARG A 156 4.68 5.19 -15.42
N ARG A 157 5.58 4.75 -14.55
CA ARG A 157 5.98 3.34 -14.48
C ARG A 157 4.78 2.48 -14.07
N LEU A 158 4.05 2.87 -13.03
CA LEU A 158 2.84 2.18 -12.58
C LEU A 158 1.78 2.11 -13.69
N ALA A 159 1.64 3.17 -14.50
CA ALA A 159 0.71 3.19 -15.62
C ALA A 159 1.06 2.23 -16.77
N GLY A 160 2.31 1.76 -16.84
CA GLY A 160 2.79 0.83 -17.86
C GLY A 160 2.86 -0.63 -17.43
N LEU A 161 2.44 -0.97 -16.20
CA LEU A 161 2.41 -2.34 -15.66
C LEU A 161 1.13 -3.09 -16.06
#